data_AF-X1T8D3-F1
#
_entry.id   AF-X1T8D3-F1
#
_cell.length_a   1.000
_cell.length_b   1.000
_cell.length_c   1.000
_cell.angle_alpha   90.00
_cell.angle_beta   90.00
_cell.angle_gamma   90.00
#
_symmetry.space_group_name_H-M   'P 1'
#
loop_
_entity.id
_entity.type
_entity.pdbx_description
1 polymer ?
#
loop_
_entity_poly.entity_id
_entity_poly.type
_entity_poly.pdbx_seq_one_letter_code
_entity_poly.pdbx_strand_id
1 'polypeptide(L)'
;EEKKTNEENKKEEKKEERLQLLEEPIKVRDIIYLNILSLEGKAWAYMDLVVHPETQKHKKDIEEAKLAIDTIDILYKTVEQQLSPEQKKDIQTRLTNLRLNFAK
;
A
#
# COMPACT_ATOMS: atom_id res chain seq x y z
N GLU A 1 -48.39 16.86 4.01
CA GLU A 1 -47.06 17.14 4.58
C GLU A 1 -46.05 16.01 4.34
N GLU A 2 -46.47 14.75 4.23
CA GLU A 2 -45.61 13.57 3.99
C GLU A 2 -44.78 13.57 2.69
N LYS A 3 -45.18 14.29 1.64
CA LYS A 3 -44.41 14.35 0.38
C LYS A 3 -43.12 15.18 0.48
N LYS A 4 -43.07 16.19 1.36
CA LYS A 4 -41.87 17.03 1.54
C LYS A 4 -40.79 16.29 2.34
N THR A 5 -41.19 15.59 3.39
CA THR A 5 -40.31 14.76 4.23
C THR A 5 -39.66 13.61 3.45
N ASN A 6 -40.38 13.03 2.49
CA ASN A 6 -39.86 11.93 1.67
C ASN A 6 -38.91 12.39 0.55
N GLU A 7 -39.04 13.64 0.09
CA GLU A 7 -38.09 14.25 -0.86
C GLU A 7 -36.83 14.81 -0.18
N GLU A 8 -36.94 15.25 1.07
CA GLU A 8 -35.80 15.68 1.90
C GLU A 8 -34.95 14.47 2.32
N ASN A 9 -35.57 13.37 2.77
CA ASN A 9 -34.86 12.11 3.06
C ASN A 9 -34.17 11.55 1.80
N LYS A 10 -34.79 11.61 0.62
CA LYS A 10 -34.14 11.22 -0.65
C LYS A 10 -33.00 12.13 -1.08
N LYS A 11 -33.00 13.41 -0.66
CA LYS A 11 -31.91 14.36 -0.95
C LYS A 11 -30.75 14.19 0.02
N GLU A 12 -31.02 13.75 1.25
CA GLU A 12 -30.00 13.39 2.25
C GLU A 12 -29.34 12.04 1.93
N GLU A 13 -30.12 11.00 1.59
CA GLU A 13 -29.59 9.70 1.15
C GLU A 13 -28.73 9.83 -0.14
N LYS A 14 -29.13 10.68 -1.09
CA LYS A 14 -28.33 10.98 -2.30
C LYS A 14 -27.08 11.81 -2.01
N LYS A 15 -26.94 12.39 -0.82
CA LYS A 15 -25.76 13.17 -0.42
C LYS A 15 -24.68 12.25 0.18
N GLU A 16 -25.08 11.14 0.80
CA GLU A 16 -24.18 10.20 1.48
C GLU A 16 -23.41 9.27 0.54
N GLU A 17 -23.91 8.99 -0.66
CA GLU A 17 -23.16 8.22 -1.69
C GLU A 17 -22.43 9.10 -2.71
N ARG A 18 -22.23 10.38 -2.41
CA ARG A 18 -21.36 11.21 -3.25
C ARG A 18 -19.92 10.79 -2.94
N LEU A 19 -19.36 9.90 -3.76
CA LEU A 19 -17.92 9.62 -3.82
C LEU A 19 -17.19 10.94 -3.56
N GLN A 20 -16.54 11.07 -2.40
CA GLN A 20 -15.81 12.27 -2.05
C GLN A 20 -14.64 12.35 -3.03
N LEU A 21 -14.83 13.11 -4.10
CA LEU A 21 -13.81 13.33 -5.11
C LEU A 21 -12.68 14.11 -4.45
N LEU A 22 -11.45 13.64 -4.66
CA LEU A 22 -10.26 14.36 -4.21
C LEU A 22 -10.18 15.71 -4.93
N GLU A 23 -9.78 16.76 -4.22
CA GLU A 23 -9.56 18.10 -4.81
C GLU A 23 -8.38 18.07 -5.79
N GLU A 24 -7.38 17.23 -5.52
CA GLU A 24 -6.18 17.07 -6.33
C GLU A 24 -5.95 15.58 -6.67
N PRO A 25 -5.36 15.27 -7.84
CA PRO A 25 -5.06 13.89 -8.19
C PRO A 25 -3.97 13.31 -7.28
N ILE A 26 -4.10 12.01 -6.97
CA ILE A 26 -3.05 11.27 -6.26
C ILE A 26 -1.78 11.28 -7.10
N LYS A 27 -0.65 11.67 -6.50
CA LYS A 27 0.62 11.69 -7.22
C LYS A 27 1.12 10.28 -7.43
N VAL A 28 1.75 10.04 -8.58
CA VAL A 28 2.31 8.72 -8.94
C VAL A 28 3.28 8.21 -7.87
N ARG A 29 4.07 9.08 -7.25
CA ARG A 29 4.99 8.72 -6.15
C ARG A 29 4.25 8.13 -4.93
N ASP A 30 3.04 8.60 -4.64
CA ASP A 30 2.27 8.16 -3.48
C ASP A 30 1.72 6.75 -3.76
N ILE A 31 1.31 6.50 -5.01
CA ILE A 31 0.95 5.16 -5.48
C ILE A 31 2.15 4.22 -5.40
N ILE A 32 3.33 4.66 -5.83
CA ILE A 32 4.57 3.85 -5.73
C ILE A 32 4.89 3.53 -4.27
N TYR A 33 4.74 4.51 -3.36
CA TYR A 33 4.94 4.27 -1.93
C TYR A 33 3.96 3.24 -1.36
N LEU A 34 2.67 3.33 -1.72
CA LEU A 34 1.68 2.32 -1.32
C LEU A 34 2.04 0.92 -1.84
N ASN A 35 2.54 0.83 -3.08
CA ASN A 35 3.00 -0.44 -3.64
C ASN A 35 4.23 -0.98 -2.90
N ILE A 36 5.17 -0.13 -2.49
CA ILE A 36 6.32 -0.54 -1.65
C ILE A 36 5.85 -1.18 -0.35
N LEU A 37 4.88 -0.57 0.35
CA LEU A 37 4.32 -1.12 1.59
C LEU A 37 3.61 -2.46 1.35
N SER A 38 2.87 -2.57 0.24
CA SER A 38 2.19 -3.82 -0.12
C SER A 38 3.19 -4.94 -0.41
N LEU A 39 4.24 -4.65 -1.19
CA LEU A 39 5.32 -5.58 -1.52
C LEU A 39 6.12 -5.98 -0.27
N GLU A 40 6.35 -5.06 0.67
CA GLU A 40 6.99 -5.38 1.94
C GLU A 40 6.19 -6.45 2.70
N GLY A 41 4.87 -6.28 2.82
CA GLY A 41 4.00 -7.27 3.46
C GLY A 41 4.06 -8.64 2.79
N LYS A 42 4.09 -8.67 1.44
CA LYS A 42 4.27 -9.92 0.68
C LYS A 42 5.64 -10.54 0.90
N ALA A 43 6.71 -9.76 0.92
CA ALA A 43 8.05 -10.25 1.18
C ALA A 43 8.14 -10.92 2.56
N TRP A 44 7.59 -10.29 3.61
CA TRP A 44 7.51 -10.89 4.95
C TRP A 44 6.74 -12.22 4.95
N ALA A 45 5.60 -12.27 4.25
CA ALA A 45 4.76 -13.47 4.20
C ALA A 45 5.43 -14.62 3.43
N TYR A 46 6.09 -14.34 2.31
CA TYR A 46 6.80 -15.32 1.50
C TYR A 46 8.13 -15.79 2.12
N MET A 47 8.72 -14.99 3.01
CA MET A 47 9.80 -15.43 3.90
C MET A 47 9.31 -16.29 5.07
N ASP A 48 8.00 -16.54 5.17
CA ASP A 48 7.35 -17.32 6.24
C ASP A 48 7.45 -16.67 7.64
N LEU A 49 7.67 -15.35 7.69
CA LEU A 49 7.80 -14.60 8.94
C LEU A 49 6.46 -14.08 9.45
N VAL A 50 5.46 -13.98 8.56
CA VAL A 50 4.07 -13.66 8.88
C VAL A 50 3.14 -14.50 8.00
N VAL A 51 1.86 -14.59 8.35
CA VAL A 51 0.86 -15.25 7.51
C VAL A 51 0.52 -14.41 6.29
N HIS A 52 0.17 -15.07 5.18
CA HIS A 52 -0.39 -14.39 4.01
C HIS A 52 -1.76 -13.80 4.35
N PRO A 53 -2.00 -12.48 4.23
CA PRO A 53 -3.23 -11.85 4.69
C PRO A 53 -4.48 -12.37 3.96
N GLU A 54 -4.35 -12.76 2.69
CA GLU A 54 -5.44 -13.24 1.87
C GLU A 54 -5.83 -14.71 2.11
N THR A 55 -4.91 -15.53 2.64
CA THR A 55 -5.19 -16.96 2.88
C THR A 55 -5.19 -17.33 4.36
N GLN A 56 -4.68 -16.45 5.23
CA GLN A 56 -4.46 -16.68 6.65
C GLN A 56 -3.59 -17.93 6.92
N LYS A 57 -2.70 -18.25 5.99
CA LYS A 57 -1.81 -19.41 6.05
C LYS A 57 -0.36 -19.02 5.79
N HIS A 58 0.53 -19.82 6.36
CA HIS A 58 1.94 -19.82 6.04
C HIS A 58 2.17 -20.44 4.65
N LYS A 59 3.00 -19.79 3.83
CA LYS A 59 3.46 -20.31 2.54
C LYS A 59 4.80 -19.67 2.21
N LYS A 60 5.87 -20.45 2.38
CA LYS A 60 7.23 -20.04 2.03
C LYS A 60 7.47 -20.16 0.53
N ASP A 61 7.96 -19.08 -0.07
CA ASP A 61 8.43 -19.04 -1.45
C ASP A 61 9.54 -17.98 -1.59
N ILE A 62 10.79 -18.42 -1.64
CA ILE A 62 11.93 -17.50 -1.60
C ILE A 62 12.07 -16.71 -2.90
N GLU A 63 11.65 -17.25 -4.04
CA GLU A 63 11.70 -16.54 -5.31
C GLU A 63 10.69 -15.39 -5.33
N GLU A 64 9.48 -15.61 -4.80
CA GLU A 64 8.49 -14.54 -4.62
C GLU A 64 8.95 -13.47 -3.62
N ALA A 65 9.56 -13.88 -2.50
CA ALA A 65 10.14 -12.93 -1.54
C ALA A 65 11.24 -12.09 -2.19
N LYS A 66 12.13 -12.72 -2.96
CA LYS A 66 13.20 -12.04 -3.70
C LYS A 66 12.64 -11.06 -4.72
N LEU A 67 11.65 -11.48 -5.50
CA LEU A 67 10.99 -10.63 -6.49
C LEU A 67 10.39 -9.38 -5.85
N ALA A 68 9.72 -9.52 -4.71
CA ALA A 68 9.19 -8.38 -3.96
C ALA A 68 10.30 -7.42 -3.49
N ILE A 69 11.38 -7.94 -2.90
CA ILE A 69 12.51 -7.13 -2.40
C ILE A 69 13.21 -6.38 -3.53
N ASP A 70 13.49 -7.07 -4.65
CA ASP A 70 14.15 -6.45 -5.81
C ASP A 70 13.24 -5.39 -6.45
N THR A 71 11.94 -5.65 -6.53
CA THR A 71 10.96 -4.68 -7.04
C THR A 71 10.89 -3.44 -6.16
N ILE A 72 10.91 -3.57 -4.82
CA ILE A 72 10.95 -2.41 -3.92
C ILE A 72 12.20 -1.56 -4.17
N ASP A 73 13.36 -2.18 -4.39
CA ASP A 73 14.61 -1.45 -4.68
C ASP A 73 14.53 -0.67 -6.00
N ILE A 74 13.95 -1.28 -7.05
CA ILE A 74 13.73 -0.63 -8.34
C ILE A 74 12.76 0.55 -8.20
N LEU A 75 11.63 0.35 -7.52
CA LEU A 75 10.63 1.39 -7.26
C LEU A 75 11.23 2.55 -6.47
N TYR A 76 11.99 2.26 -5.42
CA TYR A 76 12.67 3.26 -4.61
C TYR A 76 13.61 4.14 -5.45
N LYS A 77 14.49 3.52 -6.23
CA LYS A 77 15.41 4.23 -7.13
C LYS A 77 14.68 5.10 -8.16
N THR A 78 13.51 4.66 -8.61
CA THR A 78 12.68 5.41 -9.57
C THR A 78 12.14 6.72 -8.99
N VAL A 79 11.77 6.74 -7.71
CA VAL A 79 11.16 7.92 -7.06
C VAL A 79 12.11 8.70 -6.17
N GLU A 80 13.32 8.21 -5.93
CA GLU A 80 14.26 8.73 -4.92
C GLU A 80 14.41 10.26 -4.97
N GLN A 81 14.58 10.84 -6.15
CA GLN A 81 14.80 12.29 -6.30
C GLN A 81 13.59 13.15 -5.88
N GLN A 82 12.40 12.56 -5.78
CA GLN A 82 11.15 13.24 -5.43
C GLN A 82 10.74 13.05 -3.97
N LEU A 83 11.48 12.23 -3.21
CA LEU A 83 11.17 11.89 -1.83
C LEU A 83 11.85 12.84 -0.84
N SER A 84 11.18 13.11 0.28
CA SER A 84 11.80 13.79 1.42
C SER A 84 12.90 12.92 2.06
N PRO A 85 13.85 13.51 2.81
CA PRO A 85 14.85 12.75 3.55
C PRO A 85 14.23 11.70 4.49
N GLU A 86 13.10 12.01 5.13
CA GLU A 86 12.38 11.10 6.02
C GLU A 86 11.80 9.91 5.27
N GLN A 87 11.16 10.15 4.11
CA GLN A 87 10.63 9.09 3.25
C GLN A 87 11.74 8.18 2.72
N LYS A 88 12.88 8.76 2.32
CA LYS A 88 14.06 7.98 1.90
C LYS A 88 14.52 7.06 3.02
N LYS A 89 14.69 7.61 4.23
CA LYS A 89 15.15 6.85 5.39
C LYS A 89 14.19 5.72 5.76
N ASP A 90 12.87 5.97 5.72
CA ASP A 90 11.86 4.95 6.00
C ASP A 90 11.96 3.78 5.00
N ILE A 91 11.96 4.05 3.69
CA ILE A 91 12.04 3.00 2.66
C ILE A 91 13.37 2.24 2.75
N GLN A 92 14.49 2.94 2.95
CA GLN A 92 15.80 2.31 3.12
C GLN A 92 15.85 1.39 4.35
N THR A 93 15.23 1.80 5.45
CA THR A 93 15.15 0.99 6.68
C THR A 93 14.36 -0.29 6.41
N ARG A 94 13.20 -0.19 5.73
CA ARG A 94 12.38 -1.35 5.33
C ARG A 94 13.16 -2.31 4.45
N LEU A 95 13.79 -1.81 3.37
CA LEU A 95 14.62 -2.60 2.46
C LEU A 95 15.77 -3.30 3.19
N THR A 96 16.44 -2.59 4.10
CA THR A 96 17.53 -3.16 4.89
C THR A 96 17.04 -4.31 5.75
N ASN A 97 15.92 -4.14 6.46
CA ASN A 97 15.34 -5.18 7.29
C ASN A 97 14.91 -6.40 6.46
N LEU A 98 14.29 -6.19 5.30
CA LEU A 98 13.91 -7.28 4.40
C LEU A 98 15.14 -8.06 3.94
N ARG A 99 16.17 -7.39 3.45
CA ARG A 99 17.41 -8.03 2.97
C ARG A 99 18.15 -8.79 4.07
N LEU A 100 18.22 -8.23 5.27
CA LEU A 100 18.85 -8.88 6.42
C LEU A 100 18.14 -10.18 6.82
N ASN A 101 16.80 -10.23 6.70
CA ASN A 101 16.06 -11.44 7.02
C ASN A 101 16.00 -12.43 5.86
N PHE A 102 16.05 -11.95 4.62
CA PHE A 102 16.15 -12.81 3.43
C PHE A 102 17.48 -13.58 3.37
N ALA A 103 18.58 -12.97 3.84
CA ALA A 103 19.90 -13.59 3.84
C ALA A 103 20.16 -14.55 5.01
N LYS A 104 19.23 -14.69 5.96
CA LYS A 104 19.30 -15.63 7.09
C LYS A 104 18.72 -16.98 6.71
#